data_AF-A0A3L7WUM4-F1
#
_entry.id   AF-A0A3L7WUM4-F1
#
_cell.length_a   1.000
_cell.length_b   1.000
_cell.length_c   1.000
_cell.angle_alpha   90.00
_cell.angle_beta   90.00
_cell.angle_gamma   90.00
#
_symmetry.space_group_name_H-M   'P 1'
#
loop_
_entity.id
_entity.type
_entity.pdbx_description
1 polymer ?
#
loop_
_entity_poly.entity_id
_entity_poly.type
_entity_poly.pdbx_seq_one_letter_code
_entity_poly.pdbx_strand_id
1 'polypeptide(L)'
;MSPVIPIYDVPTAQNSILRRQPWDAFSVPDSLLDANERFFGERIGPDEAVRRILADVRARGDAAIRDWTARIDRVQLGDLRVPQATIAAALSQIDPAVVDALHLAAARIEAFHRRQPAISWIHNDGDGTVGQLVRPIERVGIYVPGGTAPL
;
A
#
# COMPACT_ATOMS: atom_id res chain seq x y z
N MET A 1 -16.85 31.23 -25.26
CA MET A 1 -16.09 32.09 -24.33
C MET A 1 -15.25 31.17 -23.47
N SER A 2 -13.92 31.19 -23.61
CA SER A 2 -13.04 30.39 -22.76
C SER A 2 -13.11 30.91 -21.32
N PRO A 3 -13.23 30.04 -20.30
CA PRO A 3 -13.19 30.49 -18.91
C PRO A 3 -11.82 31.12 -18.65
N VAL A 4 -11.83 32.40 -18.27
CA VAL A 4 -10.61 33.11 -17.86
C VAL A 4 -10.16 32.50 -16.54
N ILE A 5 -8.91 32.01 -16.49
CA ILE A 5 -8.31 31.54 -15.25
C ILE A 5 -8.24 32.74 -14.29
N PRO A 6 -8.85 32.68 -13.09
CA PRO A 6 -8.81 33.78 -12.16
C PRO A 6 -7.37 34.03 -11.70
N ILE A 7 -6.91 35.28 -11.80
CA ILE A 7 -5.63 35.72 -11.24
C ILE A 7 -5.90 36.19 -9.81
N TYR A 8 -5.43 35.42 -8.82
CA TYR A 8 -5.56 35.76 -7.41
C TYR A 8 -4.45 36.72 -6.96
N ASP A 9 -4.78 37.66 -6.07
CA ASP A 9 -3.76 38.42 -5.34
C ASP A 9 -2.95 37.52 -4.39
N VAL A 10 -1.78 37.99 -3.97
CA VAL A 10 -0.85 37.22 -3.14
C VAL A 10 -1.52 36.71 -1.84
N PRO A 11 -2.23 37.54 -1.05
CA PRO A 11 -2.94 37.06 0.14
C PRO A 11 -3.99 35.98 -0.15
N THR A 12 -4.78 36.15 -1.20
CA THR A 12 -5.83 35.21 -1.59
C THR A 12 -5.23 33.90 -2.09
N ALA A 13 -4.17 33.95 -2.88
CA ALA A 13 -3.45 32.78 -3.35
C ALA A 13 -2.83 31.99 -2.17
N GLN A 14 -2.20 32.68 -1.21
CA GLN A 14 -1.62 32.08 0.00
C GLN A 14 -2.65 31.35 0.86
N ASN A 15 -3.87 31.89 0.96
CA ASN A 15 -4.94 31.30 1.78
C ASN A 15 -5.82 30.28 1.04
N SER A 16 -5.62 30.07 -0.27
CA SER A 16 -6.41 29.15 -1.09
C SER A 16 -5.52 28.11 -1.80
N ILE A 17 -5.12 28.38 -3.04
CA ILE A 17 -4.44 27.44 -3.94
C ILE A 17 -2.99 27.15 -3.55
N LEU A 18 -2.35 28.04 -2.80
CA LEU A 18 -0.99 27.85 -2.28
C LEU A 18 -0.96 27.28 -0.87
N ARG A 19 -2.13 26.97 -0.26
CA ARG A 19 -2.21 26.28 1.02
C ARG A 19 -1.75 24.83 0.83
N ARG A 20 -0.44 24.63 0.84
CA ARG A 20 0.19 23.32 0.89
C ARG A 20 0.15 22.87 2.34
N GLN A 21 -0.91 22.18 2.74
CA GLN A 21 -0.79 21.32 3.91
C GLN A 21 0.27 20.28 3.57
N PRO A 22 1.34 20.17 4.36
CA PRO A 22 2.28 19.09 4.16
C PRO A 22 1.49 17.78 4.36
N TRP A 23 1.86 16.77 3.57
CA TRP A 23 1.10 15.51 3.50
C TRP A 23 1.05 14.75 4.83
N ASP A 24 1.79 15.20 5.84
CA ASP A 24 1.84 14.68 7.21
C ASP A 24 1.06 15.54 8.22
N ALA A 25 0.58 16.74 7.85
CA ALA A 25 -0.24 17.62 8.69
C ALA A 25 -1.72 17.19 8.71
N PHE A 26 -1.96 15.93 9.05
CA PHE A 26 -3.29 15.46 9.38
C PHE A 26 -3.59 15.72 10.85
N SER A 27 -4.74 16.31 11.15
CA SER A 27 -5.25 16.35 12.52
C SER A 27 -5.62 14.94 12.94
N VAL A 28 -4.94 14.40 13.94
CA VAL A 28 -5.26 13.09 14.50
C VAL A 28 -6.56 13.22 15.31
N PRO A 29 -7.62 12.45 15.02
CA PRO A 29 -8.84 12.49 15.80
C PRO A 29 -8.59 12.03 17.25
N ASP A 30 -9.24 12.66 18.23
CA ASP A 30 -9.15 12.25 19.63
C ASP A 30 -9.55 10.79 19.83
N SER A 31 -10.53 10.28 19.07
CA SER A 31 -10.94 8.89 19.12
C SER A 31 -9.80 7.91 18.82
N LEU A 32 -8.85 8.29 17.96
CA LEU A 32 -7.66 7.49 17.64
C LEU A 32 -6.64 7.58 18.78
N LEU A 33 -6.42 8.77 19.35
CA LEU A 33 -5.55 8.94 20.51
C LEU A 33 -6.06 8.15 21.72
N ASP A 34 -7.37 8.18 21.97
CA ASP A 34 -8.02 7.39 23.02
C ASP A 34 -7.88 5.89 22.76
N ALA A 35 -7.99 5.46 21.50
CA ALA A 35 -7.79 4.07 21.12
C ALA A 35 -6.35 3.61 21.36
N ASN A 36 -5.37 4.45 20.99
CA ASN A 36 -3.97 4.20 21.25
C ASN A 36 -3.67 4.16 22.75
N GLU A 37 -4.25 5.06 23.54
CA GLU A 37 -4.11 5.06 25.00
C GLU A 37 -4.62 3.75 25.61
N ARG A 38 -5.79 3.27 25.19
CA ARG A 38 -6.33 1.97 25.63
C ARG A 38 -5.46 0.77 25.21
N PHE A 39 -4.77 0.86 24.07
CA PHE A 39 -4.04 -0.27 23.48
C PHE A 39 -2.57 -0.33 23.87
N PHE A 40 -1.90 0.83 23.96
CA PHE A 40 -0.49 0.99 24.31
C PHE A 40 -0.28 1.42 25.77
N GLY A 41 -1.33 1.85 26.48
CA GLY A 41 -1.23 2.40 27.83
C GLY A 41 -0.74 3.84 27.90
N GLU A 42 -0.60 4.50 26.74
CA GLU A 42 -0.07 5.86 26.63
C GLU A 42 -0.77 6.58 25.47
N ARG A 43 -1.15 7.85 25.69
CA ARG A 43 -1.82 8.68 24.68
C ARG A 43 -0.82 9.15 23.61
N ILE A 44 -0.54 8.27 22.66
CA ILE A 44 0.45 8.51 21.59
C ILE A 44 -0.20 8.70 20.22
N GLY A 45 0.50 9.44 19.36
CA GLY A 45 0.14 9.58 17.95
C GLY A 45 0.32 8.28 17.15
N PRO A 46 -0.31 8.17 15.97
CA PRO A 46 -0.19 7.01 15.10
C PRO A 46 1.26 6.79 14.61
N ASP A 47 2.03 7.85 14.43
CA ASP A 47 3.43 7.78 14.05
C ASP A 47 4.29 7.08 15.11
N GLU A 48 4.08 7.39 16.39
CA GLU A 48 4.74 6.75 17.52
C GLU A 48 4.32 5.29 17.66
N ALA A 49 3.01 5.03 17.57
CA ALA A 49 2.47 3.67 17.60
C ALA A 49 3.11 2.79 16.51
N VAL A 50 3.17 3.28 15.27
CA VAL A 50 3.81 2.58 14.14
C VAL A 50 5.30 2.38 14.39
N ARG A 51 6.01 3.40 14.88
CA ARG A 51 7.46 3.30 15.16
C ARG A 51 7.77 2.22 16.20
N ARG A 52 6.95 2.10 17.24
CA ARG A 52 7.07 1.05 18.26
C ARG A 52 6.87 -0.34 17.67
N ILE A 53 5.81 -0.54 16.88
CA ILE A 53 5.55 -1.82 16.21
C ILE A 53 6.71 -2.18 15.27
N LEU A 54 7.18 -1.24 14.45
CA LEU A 54 8.30 -1.47 13.53
C LEU A 54 9.61 -1.79 14.26
N ALA A 55 9.91 -1.10 15.36
CA ALA A 55 11.09 -1.37 16.17
C ALA A 55 11.04 -2.79 16.77
N ASP A 56 9.87 -3.19 17.27
CA ASP A 56 9.67 -4.50 17.87
C ASP A 56 9.77 -5.64 16.84
N VAL A 57 9.13 -5.48 15.67
CA VAL A 57 9.25 -6.43 14.55
C VAL A 57 10.69 -6.54 14.04
N ARG A 58 11.44 -5.43 13.98
CA ARG A 58 12.87 -5.49 13.63
C ARG A 58 13.71 -6.25 14.66
N ALA A 59 13.37 -6.14 15.95
CA ALA A 59 14.12 -6.77 17.02
C ALA A 59 13.81 -8.26 17.18
N ARG A 60 12.53 -8.65 17.06
CA ARG A 60 12.05 -10.01 17.39
C ARG A 60 11.49 -10.81 16.21
N GLY A 61 11.39 -10.20 15.02
CA GLY A 61 10.88 -10.85 13.81
C GLY A 61 9.48 -11.44 14.00
N ASP A 62 9.30 -12.69 13.58
CA ASP A 62 8.02 -13.40 13.58
C ASP A 62 7.36 -13.49 14.97
N ALA A 63 8.14 -13.51 16.05
CA ALA A 63 7.58 -13.51 17.40
C ALA A 63 6.78 -12.23 17.68
N ALA A 64 7.31 -11.07 17.29
CA ALA A 64 6.59 -9.80 17.39
C ALA A 64 5.36 -9.78 16.47
N ILE A 65 5.46 -10.29 15.25
CA ILE A 65 4.32 -10.36 14.33
C ILE A 65 3.17 -11.13 14.97
N ARG A 66 3.45 -12.31 15.54
CA ARG A 66 2.43 -13.15 16.21
C ARG A 66 1.80 -12.43 17.40
N ASP A 67 2.61 -11.78 18.23
CA ASP A 67 2.12 -11.01 19.37
C ASP A 67 1.23 -9.83 18.95
N TRP A 68 1.65 -9.08 17.94
CA TRP A 68 0.87 -7.94 17.42
C TRP A 68 -0.42 -8.41 16.77
N THR A 69 -0.40 -9.47 15.97
CA THR A 69 -1.61 -10.09 15.39
C THR A 69 -2.57 -10.54 16.50
N ALA A 70 -2.08 -11.20 17.56
CA ALA A 70 -2.91 -11.58 18.69
C ALA A 70 -3.56 -10.39 19.41
N ARG A 71 -2.85 -9.27 19.52
CA ARG A 71 -3.34 -8.07 20.22
C ARG A 71 -4.30 -7.24 19.37
N ILE A 72 -3.97 -7.04 18.09
CA ILE A 72 -4.68 -6.17 17.15
C ILE A 72 -5.85 -6.94 16.53
N ASP A 73 -5.57 -8.07 15.89
CA ASP A 73 -6.54 -8.86 15.13
C ASP A 73 -7.29 -9.87 16.01
N ARG A 74 -6.87 -10.01 17.28
CA ARG A 74 -7.48 -10.92 18.27
C ARG A 74 -7.48 -12.39 17.86
N VAL A 75 -6.49 -12.79 17.05
CA VAL A 75 -6.31 -14.17 16.58
C VAL A 75 -4.90 -14.67 16.89
N GLN A 76 -4.81 -15.92 17.33
CA GLN A 76 -3.52 -16.61 17.51
C GLN A 76 -3.22 -17.42 16.25
N LEU A 77 -2.13 -17.07 15.56
CA LEU A 77 -1.72 -17.79 14.35
C LEU A 77 -0.68 -18.85 14.69
N GLY A 78 -0.88 -20.06 14.13
CA GLY A 78 0.12 -21.14 14.14
C GLY A 78 1.19 -20.91 13.07
N ASP A 79 0.79 -20.73 11.81
CA ASP A 79 1.68 -20.37 10.71
C ASP A 79 1.33 -18.99 10.15
N LEU A 80 2.35 -18.20 9.84
CA LEU A 80 2.18 -16.90 9.18
C LEU A 80 1.86 -17.06 7.69
N ARG A 81 2.27 -18.18 7.09
CA ARG A 81 2.00 -18.51 5.70
C ARG A 81 0.71 -19.30 5.60
N VAL A 82 -0.22 -18.83 4.77
CA VAL A 82 -1.44 -19.58 4.44
C VAL A 82 -1.04 -20.87 3.71
N PRO A 83 -1.47 -22.06 4.18
CA PRO A 83 -1.16 -23.33 3.51
C PRO A 83 -1.79 -23.40 2.11
N GLN A 84 -1.09 -24.03 1.17
CA GLN A 84 -1.58 -24.20 -0.21
C GLN A 84 -2.93 -24.94 -0.27
N ALA A 85 -3.13 -25.92 0.63
CA ALA A 85 -4.38 -26.65 0.73
C ALA A 85 -5.56 -25.74 1.11
N THR A 86 -5.34 -24.76 2.00
CA THR A 86 -6.35 -23.76 2.38
C THR A 86 -6.71 -22.87 1.19
N ILE A 87 -5.72 -22.46 0.39
CA ILE A 87 -5.95 -21.66 -0.82
C ILE A 87 -6.77 -22.45 -1.85
N ALA A 88 -6.43 -23.72 -2.09
CA ALA A 88 -7.16 -24.58 -3.02
C ALA A 88 -8.61 -24.83 -2.55
N ALA A 89 -8.80 -25.07 -1.25
CA ALA A 89 -10.12 -25.23 -0.65
C ALA A 89 -10.96 -23.95 -0.79
N ALA A 90 -10.38 -22.78 -0.51
CA ALA A 90 -11.06 -21.50 -0.66
C ALA A 90 -11.50 -21.26 -2.11
N LEU A 91 -10.64 -21.53 -3.09
CA LEU A 91 -10.99 -21.43 -4.51
C LEU A 91 -12.18 -22.32 -4.89
N SER A 92 -12.24 -23.54 -4.35
CA SER A 92 -13.34 -24.48 -4.63
C SER A 92 -14.71 -24.06 -4.07
N GLN A 93 -14.73 -23.09 -3.14
CA GLN A 93 -15.95 -22.58 -2.52
C GLN A 93 -16.52 -21.33 -3.23
N ILE A 94 -15.77 -20.76 -4.18
CA ILE A 94 -16.19 -19.57 -4.93
C ILE A 94 -17.10 -20.01 -6.08
N ASP A 95 -18.16 -19.23 -6.34
CA ASP A 95 -19.02 -19.42 -7.52
C ASP A 95 -18.17 -19.43 -8.81
N PRO A 96 -18.28 -20.48 -9.66
CA PRO A 96 -17.54 -20.56 -10.91
C PRO A 96 -17.66 -19.30 -11.78
N ALA A 97 -18.81 -18.64 -11.80
CA ALA A 97 -19.01 -17.41 -12.58
C ALA A 97 -18.14 -16.26 -12.07
N VAL A 98 -17.89 -16.18 -10.76
CA VAL A 98 -16.98 -15.19 -10.16
C VAL A 98 -15.52 -15.53 -10.51
N VAL A 99 -15.16 -16.81 -10.46
CA VAL A 99 -13.81 -17.28 -10.85
C VAL A 99 -13.52 -16.93 -12.31
N ASP A 100 -14.47 -17.19 -13.21
CA ASP A 100 -14.34 -16.85 -14.63
C ASP A 100 -14.21 -15.33 -14.84
N ALA A 101 -14.98 -14.53 -14.11
CA ALA A 101 -14.87 -13.06 -14.16
C ALA A 101 -13.50 -12.55 -13.69
N LEU A 102 -12.94 -13.13 -12.63
CA LEU A 102 -11.60 -12.82 -12.14
C LEU A 102 -10.52 -13.21 -13.14
N HIS A 103 -10.62 -14.39 -13.78
CA HIS A 103 -9.70 -14.80 -14.84
C HIS A 103 -9.75 -13.87 -16.06
N LEU A 104 -10.95 -13.46 -16.47
CA LEU A 104 -11.11 -12.49 -17.56
C LEU A 104 -10.47 -11.14 -17.22
N ALA A 105 -10.68 -10.64 -16.00
CA ALA A 105 -10.08 -9.40 -15.53
C ALA A 105 -8.55 -9.49 -15.50
N ALA A 106 -8.00 -10.57 -14.92
CA ALA A 106 -6.57 -10.82 -14.87
C ALA A 106 -5.94 -10.86 -16.27
N ALA A 107 -6.55 -11.58 -17.22
CA ALA A 107 -6.08 -11.68 -18.60
C ALA A 107 -6.05 -10.31 -19.29
N ARG A 108 -7.06 -9.46 -19.08
CA ARG A 108 -7.12 -8.10 -19.64
C ARG A 108 -6.07 -7.18 -19.02
N ILE A 109 -5.90 -7.22 -17.70
CA ILE A 109 -4.88 -6.46 -16.97
C ILE A 109 -3.49 -6.84 -17.49
N GLU A 110 -3.20 -8.13 -17.60
CA GLU A 110 -1.93 -8.61 -18.12
C GLU A 110 -1.71 -8.19 -19.57
N ALA A 111 -2.70 -8.36 -20.46
CA ALA A 111 -2.59 -7.98 -21.86
C ALA A 111 -2.30 -6.49 -22.05
N PHE A 112 -2.88 -5.63 -21.19
CA PHE A 112 -2.59 -4.21 -21.18
C PHE A 112 -1.15 -3.92 -20.70
N HIS A 113 -0.77 -4.44 -19.52
CA HIS A 113 0.54 -4.17 -18.93
C HIS A 113 1.71 -4.78 -19.71
N ARG A 114 1.51 -5.86 -20.47
CA ARG A 114 2.53 -6.42 -21.38
C ARG A 114 2.95 -5.46 -22.49
N ARG A 115 2.12 -4.46 -22.82
CA ARG A 115 2.43 -3.45 -23.86
C ARG A 115 3.17 -2.22 -23.32
N GLN A 116 3.24 -2.06 -22.00
CA GLN A 116 3.85 -0.91 -21.34
C GLN A 116 5.36 -0.98 -21.03
N PRO A 117 6.05 -2.13 -20.92
CA PRO A 117 7.42 -2.14 -20.43
C PRO A 117 8.34 -1.39 -21.38
N ALA A 118 9.10 -0.43 -20.84
CA ALA A 118 10.23 0.14 -21.57
C ALA A 118 11.26 -0.97 -21.81
N ILE A 119 11.65 -1.14 -23.06
CA ILE A 119 12.66 -2.12 -23.45
C ILE A 119 14.03 -1.50 -23.20
N SER A 120 14.95 -2.27 -22.61
CA SER A 120 16.34 -1.85 -22.49
C SER A 120 16.91 -1.54 -23.88
N TRP A 121 17.70 -0.50 -24.00
CA TRP A 121 18.30 -0.11 -25.28
C TRP A 121 19.73 0.37 -25.09
N ILE A 122 20.53 0.23 -26.14
CA ILE A 122 21.91 0.71 -26.23
C ILE A 122 22.03 1.39 -27.59
N HIS A 123 22.64 2.57 -27.61
CA HIS A 123 22.96 3.36 -28.78
C HIS A 123 24.46 3.59 -28.82
N ASN A 124 25.06 3.43 -30.00
CA ASN A 124 26.48 3.61 -30.22
C ASN A 124 26.67 4.53 -31.41
N ASP A 125 27.40 5.63 -31.22
CA ASP A 125 27.67 6.63 -32.24
C ASP A 125 29.16 7.04 -32.21
N GLY A 126 29.51 8.06 -33.02
CA GLY A 126 30.89 8.57 -33.12
C GLY A 126 31.39 9.26 -31.86
N ASP A 127 30.49 9.63 -30.94
CA ASP A 127 30.80 10.32 -29.69
C ASP A 127 30.83 9.34 -28.48
N GLY A 128 30.27 8.13 -28.63
CA GLY A 128 30.42 7.04 -27.68
C GLY A 128 29.21 6.11 -27.60
N THR A 129 29.10 5.37 -26.48
CA THR A 129 27.99 4.45 -26.22
C THR A 129 27.12 4.97 -25.08
N VAL A 130 25.81 5.06 -25.32
CA VAL A 130 24.78 5.41 -24.30
C VAL A 130 23.66 4.38 -24.29
N GLY A 131 22.91 4.29 -23.18
CA GLY A 131 21.83 3.30 -23.10
C GLY A 131 20.97 3.44 -21.85
N GLN A 132 19.87 2.70 -21.83
CA GLN A 132 18.99 2.53 -20.67
C GLN A 132 18.80 1.04 -20.40
N LEU A 133 19.05 0.64 -19.15
CA LEU A 133 18.80 -0.71 -18.69
C LEU A 133 17.55 -0.74 -17.80
N VAL A 134 16.54 -1.48 -18.22
CA VAL A 134 15.31 -1.70 -17.45
C VAL A 134 15.39 -3.08 -16.80
N ARG A 135 15.24 -3.14 -15.46
CA ARG A 135 15.29 -4.38 -14.67
C ARG A 135 14.10 -4.44 -13.71
N PRO A 136 13.53 -5.63 -13.46
CA PRO A 136 12.49 -5.79 -12.47
C PRO A 136 13.06 -5.60 -11.05
N ILE A 137 12.19 -5.18 -10.13
CA ILE A 137 12.45 -5.23 -8.70
C ILE A 137 12.46 -6.71 -8.28
N GLU A 138 13.47 -7.12 -7.50
CA GLU A 138 13.68 -8.52 -7.14
C GLU A 138 12.52 -9.11 -6.30
N ARG A 139 11.97 -8.31 -5.38
CA ARG A 139 10.89 -8.72 -4.47
C ARG A 139 9.92 -7.57 -4.27
N VAL A 140 8.62 -7.86 -4.38
CA VAL A 140 7.53 -6.92 -4.15
C VAL A 140 6.61 -7.50 -3.08
N GLY A 141 6.21 -6.68 -2.12
CA GLY A 141 5.17 -7.00 -1.14
C GLY A 141 3.86 -6.32 -1.52
N ILE A 142 2.75 -7.03 -1.41
CA ILE A 142 1.39 -6.49 -1.64
C ILE A 142 0.62 -6.63 -0.33
N TYR A 143 0.07 -5.52 0.16
CA TYR A 143 -0.81 -5.50 1.32
C TYR A 143 -2.26 -5.38 0.83
N VAL A 144 -3.12 -6.31 1.27
CA VAL A 144 -4.56 -6.29 1.01
C VAL A 144 -5.25 -6.15 2.37
N PRO A 145 -6.04 -5.08 2.61
CA PRO A 145 -6.77 -4.93 3.86
C PRO A 145 -7.84 -6.03 4.00
N GLY A 146 -7.99 -6.55 5.21
CA GLY A 146 -9.12 -7.43 5.54
C GLY A 146 -10.43 -6.66 5.71
N GLY A 147 -11.55 -7.38 5.83
CA GLY A 147 -12.87 -6.80 6.05
C GLY A 147 -14.01 -7.68 5.56
N THR A 148 -15.24 -7.18 5.66
CA THR A 148 -16.44 -7.90 5.22
C THR A 148 -16.66 -7.86 3.70
N ALA A 149 -16.03 -6.90 3.02
CA ALA A 149 -16.06 -6.76 1.57
C ALA A 149 -14.64 -6.91 1.01
N PRO A 150 -14.28 -8.07 0.43
CA PRO A 150 -13.00 -8.23 -0.25
C PRO A 150 -12.98 -7.34 -1.51
N LEU A 151 -11.91 -6.53 -1.65
CA LEU A 151 -11.69 -5.58 -2.76
C LEU A 151 -11.09 -6.24 -4.00
#